data_AF-A0A967L1C2-F1
#
_entry.id   AF-A0A967L1C2-F1
#
_cell.length_a   1.000
_cell.length_b   1.000
_cell.length_c   1.000
_cell.angle_alpha   90.00
_cell.angle_beta   90.00
_cell.angle_gamma   90.00
#
_symmetry.space_group_name_H-M   'P 1'
#
loop_
_entity.id
_entity.type
_entity.pdbx_description
1 polymer ?
#
loop_
_entity_poly.entity_id
_entity_poly.type
_entity_poly.pdbx_seq_one_letter_code
_entity_poly.pdbx_strand_id
1 'polypeptide(L)'
;MKQLLLLAGCVVFLTGIFGCQNEEKVNKTKTDGDKEFPEFLVGVWVSDQFNWGFKFERDGSISKLKHTMGMQINVEEGGLYEEGTEGSTGVYVLGPCEADYDPQTRQLKVRIILEHFRMEIPLGVVEGNSKDYFSGPVSEDGKVWRVNWLNYGWIEGTDPPDPNIIEANPVPLVFTPLEIPNAEAR
;
A
#
# COMPACT_ATOMS: atom_id res chain seq x y z
N MET A 1 28.51 -6.12 67.72
CA MET A 1 28.88 -6.59 66.37
C MET A 1 27.56 -6.76 65.61
N LYS A 2 26.92 -5.77 64.99
CA LYS A 2 27.38 -4.81 63.97
C LYS A 2 28.16 -5.49 62.86
N GLN A 3 27.41 -6.06 61.92
CA GLN A 3 27.66 -6.23 60.48
C GLN A 3 27.01 -7.53 60.01
N LEU A 4 25.84 -7.43 59.39
CA LEU A 4 25.30 -8.34 58.37
C LEU A 4 23.97 -7.74 57.89
N LEU A 5 24.11 -6.50 57.42
CA LEU A 5 23.09 -5.65 56.78
C LEU A 5 23.75 -5.32 55.45
N LEU A 6 23.58 -6.16 54.43
CA LEU A 6 23.99 -5.98 53.03
C LEU A 6 23.93 -7.35 52.36
N LEU A 7 22.81 -7.69 51.71
CA LEU A 7 22.64 -8.70 50.64
C LEU A 7 21.21 -9.29 50.67
N ALA A 8 20.20 -8.43 50.45
CA ALA A 8 18.90 -8.88 49.95
C ALA A 8 18.14 -7.74 49.26
N GLY A 9 18.87 -6.75 48.74
CA GLY A 9 18.34 -5.57 48.04
C GLY A 9 18.43 -5.68 46.51
N CYS A 10 18.40 -6.91 45.98
CA CYS A 10 18.35 -7.18 44.54
C CYS A 10 17.25 -8.21 44.25
N VAL A 11 16.04 -7.97 44.78
CA VAL A 11 14.84 -8.53 44.13
C VAL A 11 14.58 -7.66 42.91
N VAL A 12 15.33 -8.04 41.89
CA VAL A 12 15.16 -7.81 40.47
C VAL A 12 13.70 -7.48 40.12
N PHE A 13 13.46 -6.17 40.02
CA PHE A 13 12.42 -5.52 39.24
C PHE A 13 12.68 -5.82 37.74
N LEU A 14 12.43 -7.05 37.27
CA LEU A 14 12.51 -7.41 35.82
C LEU A 14 11.23 -8.11 35.32
N THR A 15 10.05 -7.61 35.67
CA THR A 15 8.78 -8.10 35.09
C THR A 15 7.85 -6.98 34.59
N GLY A 16 8.42 -5.84 34.23
CA GLY A 16 7.87 -4.96 33.19
C GLY A 16 9.05 -4.72 32.27
N ILE A 17 9.01 -4.90 30.96
CA ILE A 17 8.06 -4.35 30.02
C ILE A 17 8.12 -5.27 28.78
N PHE A 18 7.36 -6.36 28.75
CA PHE A 18 6.96 -6.93 27.45
C PHE A 18 5.87 -6.02 26.91
N GLY A 19 6.27 -4.81 26.53
CA GLY A 19 5.50 -4.01 25.61
C GLY A 19 5.52 -4.81 24.31
N CYS A 20 4.47 -5.58 24.06
CA CYS A 20 3.99 -5.70 22.71
C CYS A 20 3.76 -4.27 22.24
N GLN A 21 4.77 -3.69 21.58
CA GLN A 21 4.50 -2.63 20.63
C GLN A 21 3.57 -3.29 19.63
N ASN A 22 2.27 -3.07 19.82
CA ASN A 22 1.34 -3.15 18.70
C ASN A 22 1.96 -2.26 17.64
N GLU A 23 2.47 -2.87 16.57
CA GLU A 23 2.80 -2.15 15.35
C GLU A 23 1.59 -1.29 15.04
N GLU A 24 1.79 0.02 15.13
CA GLU A 24 0.77 0.99 14.82
C GLU A 24 0.36 0.70 13.38
N LYS A 25 -0.90 0.25 13.19
CA LYS A 25 -1.44 -0.16 11.89
C LYS A 25 -0.94 0.80 10.80
N VAL A 26 -0.22 0.21 9.84
CA VAL A 26 0.60 0.78 8.77
C VAL A 26 -0.16 1.71 7.78
N ASN A 27 -1.42 2.05 8.04
CA ASN A 27 -2.33 2.68 7.07
C ASN A 27 -2.91 4.01 7.56
N LYS A 28 -2.11 4.87 8.21
CA LYS A 28 -2.57 6.23 8.53
C LYS A 28 -2.36 7.16 7.32
N THR A 29 -3.44 7.41 6.60
CA THR A 29 -3.58 8.53 5.66
C THR A 29 -3.29 9.83 6.41
N LYS A 30 -2.37 10.63 5.87
CA LYS A 30 -2.16 12.02 6.33
C LYS A 30 -2.98 12.90 5.41
N THR A 31 -4.09 13.42 5.90
CA THR A 31 -4.74 14.56 5.26
C THR A 31 -4.10 15.82 5.83
N ASP A 32 -3.81 16.81 4.99
CA ASP A 32 -3.28 18.09 5.46
C ASP A 32 -4.37 18.86 6.25
N GLY A 33 -4.16 18.97 7.56
CA GLY A 33 -5.15 19.46 8.53
C GLY A 33 -6.18 18.41 8.94
N ASP A 34 -6.97 18.70 9.99
CA ASP A 34 -8.07 17.85 10.52
C ASP A 34 -9.25 17.67 9.53
N LYS A 35 -9.00 17.68 8.22
CA LYS A 35 -10.01 17.57 7.18
C LYS A 35 -10.25 16.11 6.87
N GLU A 36 -11.53 15.73 6.83
CA GLU A 36 -11.96 14.40 6.44
C GLU A 36 -11.59 14.12 4.97
N PHE A 37 -11.36 12.83 4.65
CA PHE A 37 -11.11 12.41 3.28
C PHE A 37 -12.37 12.66 2.42
N PRO A 38 -12.25 13.29 1.23
CA PRO A 38 -13.42 13.71 0.48
C PRO A 38 -14.33 12.54 0.06
N GLU A 39 -15.63 12.68 0.29
CA GLU A 39 -16.61 11.62 -0.01
C GLU A 39 -16.60 11.18 -1.47
N PHE A 40 -16.35 12.10 -2.42
CA PHE A 40 -16.29 11.76 -3.85
C PHE A 40 -15.09 10.88 -4.24
N LEU A 41 -14.08 10.76 -3.37
CA LEU A 41 -12.95 9.84 -3.56
C LEU A 41 -13.20 8.45 -2.97
N VAL A 42 -14.17 8.32 -2.07
CA VAL A 42 -14.49 7.05 -1.42
C VAL A 42 -15.07 6.08 -2.44
N GLY A 43 -14.57 4.85 -2.43
CA GLY A 43 -15.02 3.79 -3.35
C GLY A 43 -13.88 3.18 -4.15
N VAL A 44 -14.24 2.45 -5.20
CA VAL A 44 -13.30 1.73 -6.05
C VAL A 44 -12.93 2.58 -7.25
N TRP A 45 -11.63 2.80 -7.46
CA TRP A 45 -11.08 3.48 -8.62
C TRP A 45 -10.26 2.49 -9.43
N VAL A 46 -10.46 2.48 -10.75
CA VAL A 46 -9.79 1.53 -11.66
C VAL A 46 -9.17 2.27 -12.83
N SER A 47 -8.05 1.74 -13.32
CA SER A 47 -7.49 2.11 -14.62
C SER A 47 -7.63 0.95 -15.59
N ASP A 48 -7.99 1.24 -16.83
CA ASP A 48 -7.96 0.27 -17.93
C ASP A 48 -6.51 -0.04 -18.36
N GLN A 49 -5.57 0.82 -17.99
CA GLN A 49 -4.14 0.67 -18.22
C GLN A 49 -3.50 -0.08 -17.05
N PHE A 50 -2.71 -1.10 -17.37
CA PHE A 50 -1.95 -1.92 -16.41
C PHE A 50 -2.77 -2.56 -15.29
N ASN A 51 -4.11 -2.57 -15.40
CA ASN A 51 -5.02 -3.25 -14.49
C ASN A 51 -4.96 -2.76 -13.03
N TRP A 52 -4.54 -1.50 -12.82
CA TRP A 52 -4.50 -0.91 -11.49
C TRP A 52 -5.89 -0.67 -10.92
N GLY A 53 -6.03 -0.85 -9.61
CA GLY A 53 -7.23 -0.43 -8.89
C GLY A 53 -6.99 -0.19 -7.41
N PHE A 54 -7.79 0.70 -6.83
CA PHE A 54 -7.73 1.07 -5.42
C PHE A 54 -9.13 1.10 -4.84
N LYS A 55 -9.29 0.69 -3.58
CA LYS A 55 -10.48 0.97 -2.78
C LYS A 55 -10.13 1.93 -1.67
N PHE A 56 -10.58 3.19 -1.78
CA PHE A 56 -10.44 4.17 -0.71
C PHE A 56 -11.63 4.09 0.24
N GLU A 57 -11.33 4.09 1.53
CA GLU A 57 -12.32 4.17 2.61
C GLU A 57 -12.58 5.62 3.02
N ARG A 58 -13.60 5.85 3.87
CA ARG A 58 -13.99 7.20 4.33
C ARG A 58 -12.91 7.93 5.14
N ASP A 59 -12.00 7.19 5.76
CA ASP A 59 -10.84 7.76 6.47
C ASP A 59 -9.65 8.02 5.53
N GLY A 60 -9.82 7.76 4.22
CA GLY A 60 -8.79 7.88 3.21
C GLY A 60 -7.80 6.73 3.18
N SER A 61 -7.97 5.68 3.99
CA SER A 61 -7.14 4.49 3.91
C SER A 61 -7.43 3.70 2.63
N ILE A 62 -6.44 2.93 2.18
CA ILE A 62 -6.58 2.01 1.06
C ILE A 62 -6.85 0.63 1.64
N SER A 63 -8.06 0.09 1.46
CA SER A 63 -8.42 -1.22 1.99
C SER A 63 -8.13 -2.36 1.02
N LYS A 64 -8.16 -2.07 -0.28
CA LYS A 64 -7.87 -3.04 -1.35
C LYS A 64 -7.09 -2.39 -2.46
N LEU A 65 -6.19 -3.15 -3.06
CA LEU A 65 -5.49 -2.74 -4.27
C LEU A 65 -5.46 -3.87 -5.30
N LYS A 66 -5.43 -3.53 -6.58
CA LYS A 66 -5.16 -4.44 -7.68
C LYS A 66 -3.85 -4.02 -8.33
N HIS A 67 -2.85 -4.88 -8.27
CA HIS A 67 -1.50 -4.61 -8.76
C HIS A 67 -1.33 -5.11 -10.20
N THR A 68 -0.40 -4.53 -10.95
CA THR A 68 -0.09 -4.95 -12.35
C THR A 68 0.34 -6.41 -12.48
N MET A 69 0.82 -6.99 -11.37
CA MET A 69 1.33 -8.36 -11.29
C MET A 69 0.24 -9.39 -11.02
N GLY A 70 -1.02 -8.99 -10.85
CA GLY A 70 -2.12 -9.94 -10.81
C GLY A 70 -3.32 -9.50 -10.00
N MET A 71 -3.60 -10.26 -8.96
CA MET A 71 -4.89 -10.29 -8.28
C MET A 71 -5.08 -9.15 -7.29
N GLN A 72 -6.30 -9.06 -6.77
CA GLN A 72 -6.69 -8.08 -5.77
C GLN A 72 -6.12 -8.45 -4.40
N ILE A 73 -5.34 -7.55 -3.81
CA ILE A 73 -4.73 -7.70 -2.49
C ILE A 73 -5.60 -7.00 -1.44
N ASN A 74 -5.88 -7.67 -0.31
CA ASN A 74 -6.47 -7.04 0.87
C ASN A 74 -5.35 -6.39 1.70
N VAL A 75 -5.37 -5.07 1.82
CA VAL A 75 -4.27 -4.33 2.45
C VAL A 75 -4.18 -4.63 3.94
N GLU A 76 -5.31 -4.89 4.61
CA GLU A 76 -5.32 -5.23 6.03
C GLU A 76 -4.66 -6.58 6.34
N GLU A 77 -4.58 -7.47 5.35
CA GLU A 77 -3.91 -8.77 5.47
C GLU A 77 -2.39 -8.65 5.25
N GLY A 78 -1.89 -7.48 4.86
CA GLY A 78 -0.47 -7.19 4.67
C GLY A 78 0.15 -7.88 3.44
N GLY A 79 -0.64 -8.51 2.58
CA GLY A 79 -0.12 -9.28 1.46
C GLY A 79 -1.14 -10.17 0.78
N LEU A 80 -0.64 -11.02 -0.12
CA LEU A 80 -1.42 -12.02 -0.84
C LEU A 80 -0.60 -13.30 -0.99
N TYR A 81 -1.23 -14.44 -0.74
CA TYR A 81 -0.76 -15.74 -1.17
C TYR A 81 -1.76 -16.32 -2.17
N GLU A 82 -1.26 -16.87 -3.27
CA GLU A 82 -2.11 -17.48 -4.29
C GLU A 82 -1.46 -18.71 -4.91
N GLU A 83 -2.24 -19.76 -5.10
CA GLU A 83 -1.90 -20.90 -5.95
C GLU A 83 -2.54 -20.67 -7.33
N GLY A 84 -1.71 -20.52 -8.35
CA GLY A 84 -2.14 -20.38 -9.74
C GLY A 84 -2.31 -21.74 -10.42
N THR A 85 -2.57 -21.70 -11.72
CA THR A 85 -2.67 -22.92 -12.54
C THR A 85 -1.30 -23.57 -12.73
N GLU A 86 -1.30 -24.89 -12.93
CA GLU A 86 -0.09 -25.66 -13.25
C GLU A 86 1.03 -25.59 -12.18
N GLY A 87 0.65 -25.45 -10.92
CA GLY A 87 1.60 -25.43 -9.80
C GLY A 87 2.37 -24.12 -9.66
N SER A 88 1.90 -23.04 -10.31
CA SER A 88 2.41 -21.70 -10.03
C SER A 88 1.94 -21.22 -8.66
N THR A 89 2.77 -20.45 -7.97
CA THR A 89 2.38 -19.81 -6.70
C THR A 89 2.90 -18.39 -6.64
N GLY A 90 2.12 -17.47 -6.07
CA GLY A 90 2.51 -16.09 -5.84
C GLY A 90 2.47 -15.75 -4.35
N VAL A 91 3.53 -15.15 -3.85
CA VAL A 91 3.60 -14.53 -2.52
C VAL A 91 3.89 -13.06 -2.70
N TYR A 92 3.09 -12.21 -2.07
CA TYR A 92 3.22 -10.75 -2.11
C TYR A 92 3.17 -10.23 -0.68
N VAL A 93 4.18 -9.45 -0.29
CA VAL A 93 4.28 -8.81 1.03
C VAL A 93 4.18 -7.31 0.83
N LEU A 94 3.10 -6.73 1.33
CA LEU A 94 2.88 -5.30 1.29
C LEU A 94 3.60 -4.62 2.46
N GLY A 95 4.24 -3.50 2.14
CA GLY A 95 4.59 -2.48 3.10
C GLY A 95 3.51 -1.39 3.17
N PRO A 96 3.90 -0.16 3.52
CA PRO A 96 2.98 0.97 3.62
C PRO A 96 2.17 1.24 2.34
N CYS A 97 0.87 1.42 2.52
CA CYS A 97 -0.07 1.87 1.50
C CYS A 97 -0.72 3.17 1.98
N GLU A 98 -0.40 4.28 1.34
CA GLU A 98 -0.76 5.62 1.82
C GLU A 98 -1.46 6.41 0.70
N ALA A 99 -2.47 7.19 1.09
CA ALA A 99 -3.07 8.21 0.24
C ALA A 99 -2.96 9.58 0.94
N ASP A 100 -2.83 10.63 0.13
CA ASP A 100 -2.80 12.03 0.59
C ASP A 100 -3.55 12.89 -0.43
N TYR A 101 -4.46 13.75 0.05
CA TYR A 101 -5.28 14.60 -0.80
C TYR A 101 -5.18 16.07 -0.36
N ASP A 102 -4.77 16.93 -1.30
CA ASP A 102 -4.80 18.37 -1.15
C ASP A 102 -6.07 18.95 -1.81
N PRO A 103 -7.04 19.48 -1.04
CA PRO A 103 -8.26 20.05 -1.59
C PRO A 103 -8.06 21.39 -2.33
N GLN A 104 -6.97 22.12 -2.09
CA GLN A 104 -6.70 23.39 -2.77
C GLN A 104 -6.27 23.15 -4.22
N THR A 105 -5.41 22.16 -4.43
CA THR A 105 -4.90 21.81 -5.77
C THR A 105 -5.64 20.63 -6.40
N ARG A 106 -6.53 19.98 -5.64
CA ARG A 106 -7.17 18.70 -5.97
C ARG A 106 -6.18 17.59 -6.28
N GLN A 107 -4.96 17.67 -5.74
CA GLN A 107 -3.94 16.65 -5.93
C GLN A 107 -4.25 15.45 -5.05
N LEU A 108 -4.40 14.28 -5.66
CA LEU A 108 -4.37 13.01 -4.96
C LEU A 108 -3.02 12.35 -5.23
N LYS A 109 -2.32 11.99 -4.15
CA LYS A 109 -1.09 11.22 -4.16
C LYS A 109 -1.36 9.87 -3.53
N VAL A 110 -0.87 8.81 -4.16
CA VAL A 110 -0.93 7.45 -3.62
C VAL A 110 0.46 6.85 -3.68
N ARG A 111 0.84 6.16 -2.60
CA ARG A 111 2.09 5.43 -2.47
C ARG A 111 1.79 4.00 -2.06
N ILE A 112 2.22 3.05 -2.88
CA ILE A 112 2.12 1.61 -2.61
C ILE A 112 3.53 1.05 -2.51
N ILE A 113 3.81 0.34 -1.43
CA ILE A 113 5.06 -0.38 -1.25
C ILE A 113 4.77 -1.88 -1.27
N LEU A 114 5.34 -2.57 -2.24
CA LEU A 114 5.41 -4.03 -2.26
C LEU A 114 6.82 -4.39 -1.83
N GLU A 115 7.00 -4.73 -0.56
CA GLU A 115 8.32 -4.99 0.03
C GLU A 115 8.98 -6.21 -0.57
N HIS A 116 8.18 -7.21 -0.91
CA HIS A 116 8.66 -8.41 -1.55
C HIS A 116 7.55 -9.04 -2.38
N PHE A 117 7.91 -9.58 -3.54
CA PHE A 117 7.11 -10.58 -4.22
C PHE A 117 7.99 -11.75 -4.63
N ARG A 118 7.39 -12.94 -4.64
CA ARG A 118 7.96 -14.17 -5.17
C ARG A 118 6.89 -14.89 -5.97
N MET A 119 7.15 -15.10 -7.24
CA MET A 119 6.30 -15.87 -8.13
C MET A 119 7.06 -17.11 -8.59
N GLU A 120 6.52 -18.27 -8.25
CA GLU A 120 6.97 -19.55 -8.78
C GLU A 120 6.13 -19.87 -10.03
N ILE A 121 6.78 -20.05 -11.16
CA ILE A 121 6.18 -20.40 -12.44
C ILE A 121 6.91 -21.63 -13.01
N PRO A 122 6.34 -22.37 -13.99
CA PRO A 122 7.00 -23.56 -14.53
C PRO A 122 8.43 -23.36 -15.04
N LEU A 123 8.76 -22.14 -15.47
CA LEU A 123 10.07 -21.76 -16.00
C LEU A 123 11.08 -21.30 -14.94
N GLY A 124 10.66 -21.14 -13.68
CA GLY A 124 11.54 -20.72 -12.60
C GLY A 124 10.85 -19.82 -11.57
N VAL A 125 11.67 -19.04 -10.86
CA VAL A 125 11.21 -18.13 -9.82
C VAL A 125 11.51 -16.70 -10.25
N VAL A 126 10.53 -15.82 -10.12
CA VAL A 126 10.70 -14.37 -10.27
C VAL A 126 10.50 -13.74 -8.91
N GLU A 127 11.51 -13.03 -8.42
CA GLU A 127 11.44 -12.32 -7.13
C GLU A 127 11.80 -10.87 -7.32
N GLY A 128 11.31 -10.03 -6.42
CA GLY A 128 11.64 -8.61 -6.45
C GLY A 128 10.83 -7.83 -5.44
N ASN A 129 10.72 -6.54 -5.71
CA ASN A 129 9.90 -5.61 -4.93
C ASN A 129 9.48 -4.42 -5.81
N SER A 130 8.57 -3.58 -5.33
CA SER A 130 8.20 -2.35 -6.01
C SER A 130 7.84 -1.22 -5.07
N LYS A 131 8.06 0.01 -5.56
CA LYS A 131 7.53 1.24 -4.97
C LYS A 131 6.82 2.00 -6.06
N ASP A 132 5.53 2.18 -5.88
CA ASP A 132 4.64 2.77 -6.86
C ASP A 132 4.09 4.09 -6.33
N TYR A 133 4.33 5.16 -7.06
CA TYR A 133 3.87 6.50 -6.71
C TYR A 133 2.95 7.02 -7.81
N PHE A 134 1.73 7.39 -7.42
CA PHE A 134 0.74 7.98 -8.30
C PHE A 134 0.49 9.39 -7.83
N SER A 135 0.56 10.36 -8.73
CA SER A 135 0.33 11.76 -8.38
C SER A 135 -0.35 12.49 -9.51
N GLY A 136 -1.45 13.17 -9.21
CA GLY A 136 -2.13 14.01 -10.17
C GLY A 136 -3.52 14.45 -9.74
N PRO A 137 -4.14 15.35 -10.51
CA PRO A 137 -5.35 16.03 -10.07
C PRO A 137 -6.58 15.17 -10.32
N VAL A 138 -7.52 15.26 -9.40
CA VAL A 138 -8.88 14.74 -9.58
C VAL A 138 -9.72 15.83 -10.24
N SER A 139 -10.41 15.50 -11.33
CA SER A 139 -11.27 16.41 -12.09
C SER A 139 -12.30 17.08 -11.20
N GLU A 140 -12.76 18.28 -11.54
CA GLU A 140 -13.70 19.07 -10.74
C GLU A 140 -14.98 18.30 -10.37
N ASP A 141 -15.49 17.50 -11.29
CA ASP A 141 -16.67 16.65 -11.12
C ASP A 141 -16.43 15.39 -10.26
N GLY A 142 -15.19 15.13 -9.86
CA GLY A 142 -14.82 13.97 -9.04
C GLY A 142 -14.86 12.63 -9.79
N LYS A 143 -14.92 12.63 -11.12
CA LYS A 143 -15.11 11.39 -11.91
C LYS A 143 -13.84 10.87 -12.58
N VAL A 144 -12.79 11.66 -12.64
CA VAL A 144 -11.56 11.29 -13.34
C VAL A 144 -10.36 11.70 -12.52
N TRP A 145 -9.45 10.77 -12.28
CA TRP A 145 -8.16 11.04 -11.66
C TRP A 145 -7.06 10.75 -12.69
N ARG A 146 -6.39 11.83 -13.15
CA ARG A 146 -5.27 11.73 -14.10
C ARG A 146 -3.98 11.74 -13.31
N VAL A 147 -3.15 10.74 -13.50
CA VAL A 147 -1.93 10.58 -12.71
C VAL A 147 -0.71 10.42 -13.58
N ASN A 148 0.40 10.87 -13.02
CA ASN A 148 1.73 10.39 -13.36
C ASN A 148 2.08 9.26 -12.40
N TRP A 149 2.36 8.08 -12.96
CA TRP A 149 2.81 6.91 -12.24
C TRP A 149 4.32 6.76 -12.37
N LEU A 150 5.01 6.67 -11.24
CA LEU A 150 6.43 6.33 -11.12
C LEU A 150 6.54 4.95 -10.47
N ASN A 151 7.20 4.01 -11.15
CA ASN A 151 7.46 2.67 -10.66
C ASN A 151 8.96 2.48 -10.46
N TYR A 152 9.36 2.17 -9.23
CA TYR A 152 10.74 1.84 -8.87
C TYR A 152 10.89 0.34 -8.59
N GLY A 153 10.17 -0.50 -9.33
CA GLY A 153 10.24 -1.95 -9.18
C GLY A 153 11.51 -2.52 -9.80
N TRP A 154 12.06 -3.57 -9.18
CA TRP A 154 13.14 -4.34 -9.76
C TRP A 154 13.02 -5.82 -9.41
N ILE A 155 13.65 -6.64 -10.24
CA ILE A 155 13.72 -8.09 -10.09
C ILE A 155 15.06 -8.44 -9.45
N GLU A 156 15.06 -9.36 -8.51
CA GLU A 156 16.29 -9.84 -7.89
C GLU A 156 17.25 -10.42 -8.94
N GLY A 157 18.53 -10.05 -8.82
CA GLY A 157 19.55 -10.42 -9.80
C GLY A 157 19.66 -9.51 -11.03
N THR A 158 18.85 -8.45 -11.14
CA THR A 158 19.05 -7.35 -12.10
C THR A 158 19.61 -6.11 -11.41
N ASP A 159 20.12 -5.17 -12.19
CA ASP A 159 20.45 -3.84 -11.66
C ASP A 159 19.16 -3.10 -11.25
N PRO A 160 19.18 -2.32 -10.15
CA PRO A 160 18.06 -1.47 -9.79
C PRO A 160 17.85 -0.38 -10.87
N PRO A 161 16.60 0.05 -11.12
CA PRO A 161 16.34 1.06 -12.13
C PRO A 161 16.93 2.41 -11.73
N ASP A 162 17.41 3.18 -12.71
CA ASP A 162 17.92 4.53 -12.50
C ASP A 162 16.76 5.48 -12.16
N PRO A 163 16.74 6.08 -10.95
CA PRO A 163 15.69 7.01 -10.55
C PRO A 163 15.52 8.19 -11.51
N ASN A 164 16.61 8.68 -12.09
CA ASN A 164 16.56 9.83 -12.99
C ASN A 164 15.81 9.49 -14.29
N ILE A 165 15.93 8.24 -14.77
CA ILE A 165 15.19 7.78 -15.95
C ILE A 165 13.71 7.66 -15.62
N ILE A 166 13.36 7.12 -14.44
CA ILE A 166 11.97 6.98 -13.99
C ILE A 166 11.31 8.35 -13.83
N GLU A 167 11.95 9.28 -13.10
CA GLU A 167 11.41 10.62 -12.84
C GLU A 167 11.26 11.46 -14.12
N ALA A 168 12.15 11.27 -15.09
CA ALA A 168 12.05 11.94 -16.39
C ALA A 168 10.95 11.37 -17.29
N ASN A 169 10.44 10.16 -17.00
CA ASN A 169 9.49 9.44 -17.87
C ASN A 169 8.31 8.86 -17.06
N PRO A 170 7.50 9.71 -16.38
CA PRO A 170 6.30 9.23 -15.71
C PRO A 170 5.33 8.59 -16.71
N VAL A 171 4.70 7.50 -16.29
CA VAL A 171 3.66 6.84 -17.10
C VAL A 171 2.32 7.51 -16.82
N PRO A 172 1.68 8.16 -17.80
CA PRO A 172 0.36 8.75 -17.58
C PRO A 172 -0.70 7.65 -17.50
N LEU A 173 -1.50 7.67 -16.44
CA LEU A 173 -2.67 6.80 -16.29
C LEU A 173 -3.92 7.63 -16.03
N VAL A 174 -5.07 7.03 -16.34
CA VAL A 174 -6.38 7.58 -16.01
C VAL A 174 -7.13 6.58 -15.15
N PHE A 175 -7.65 7.05 -14.03
CA PHE A 175 -8.53 6.30 -13.15
C PHE A 175 -9.94 6.88 -13.19
N THR A 176 -10.92 5.99 -13.16
CA THR A 176 -12.33 6.32 -13.02
C THR A 176 -12.95 5.51 -11.88
N PRO A 177 -13.97 6.04 -11.19
CA PRO A 177 -14.70 5.27 -10.20
C PRO A 177 -15.42 4.12 -10.90
N LEU A 178 -15.31 2.93 -10.33
CA LEU A 178 -16.08 1.77 -10.75
C LEU A 178 -17.50 1.92 -10.19
N GLU A 179 -18.45 2.24 -11.07
CA GLU A 179 -19.87 2.20 -10.72
C GLU A 179 -20.26 0.75 -10.44
N ILE A 180 -20.55 0.43 -9.18
CA ILE A 180 -21.18 -0.84 -8.83
C ILE A 180 -22.69 -0.62 -9.07
N PRO A 181 -23.32 -1.32 -10.03
CA PRO A 181 -24.76 -1.24 -10.20
C PRO A 181 -25.40 -1.66 -8.87
N ASN A 182 -26.25 -0.80 -8.29
CA ASN A 182 -26.94 -1.12 -7.05
C ASN A 182 -27.58 -2.51 -7.18
N ALA A 183 -27.18 -3.44 -6.31
CA ALA A 183 -27.73 -4.79 -6.27
C ALA A 183 -29.20 -4.84 -5.80
N GLU A 184 -29.83 -3.68 -5.61
CA GLU A 184 -31.22 -3.53 -5.18
C GLU A 184 -32.11 -3.10 -6.36
N ALA A 185 -32.38 -4.04 -7.26
CA ALA A 185 -33.51 -4.00 -8.20
C ALA A 185 -33.82 -5.40 -8.73
N ARG A 186 -33.97 -6.40 -7.85
CA ARG A 186 -34.62 -7.67 -8.17
C ARG A 186 -35.42 -8.18 -6.97
#